data_AF-A0A7S0QQE5-F1
#
_entry.id   AF-A0A7S0QQE5-F1
#
_cell.length_a   1.000
_cell.length_b   1.000
_cell.length_c   1.000
_cell.angle_alpha   90.00
_cell.angle_beta   90.00
_cell.angle_gamma   90.00
#
_symmetry.space_group_name_H-M   'P 1'
#
loop_
_entity.id
_entity.type
_entity.pdbx_description
1 polymer ?
#
loop_
_entity_poly.entity_id
_entity_poly.type
_entity_poly.pdbx_seq_one_letter_code
_entity_poly.pdbx_strand_id
1 'polypeptide(L)'
;ANGVVDALEAVGIKAIGPTKQMTQLEASKSFARNLMAKHEIPGCPKFRSFSSIDGMEDFLLSLNGDYVVKADGLMRSKGVKLSREHLADVPEALAYAATHLANGQSV
;
A
#
# COMPACT_ATOMS: atom_id res chain seq x y z
N ALA A 1 8.32 -4.09 -10.86
CA ALA A 1 8.17 -2.80 -11.55
C ALA A 1 9.55 -2.33 -12.03
N ASN A 2 10.09 -2.95 -13.08
CA ASN A 2 11.54 -2.89 -13.35
C ASN A 2 11.92 -2.00 -14.55
N GLY A 3 11.01 -1.16 -15.06
CA GLY A 3 11.33 -0.19 -16.11
C GLY A 3 11.60 -0.80 -17.48
N VAL A 4 10.78 -1.76 -17.91
CA VAL A 4 10.93 -2.41 -19.23
C VAL A 4 10.76 -1.40 -20.37
N VAL A 5 9.81 -0.47 -20.24
CA VAL A 5 9.61 0.60 -21.23
C VAL A 5 10.86 1.47 -21.33
N ASP A 6 11.42 1.92 -20.20
CA ASP A 6 12.65 2.72 -20.17
C ASP A 6 13.82 1.98 -20.86
N ALA A 7 13.96 0.68 -20.61
CA ALA A 7 15.02 -0.14 -21.20
C ALA A 7 14.85 -0.33 -22.72
N LEU A 8 13.61 -0.49 -23.20
CA LEU A 8 13.31 -0.63 -24.63
C LEU A 8 13.51 0.70 -25.36
N GLU A 9 13.06 1.81 -24.79
CA GLU A 9 13.26 3.15 -25.36
C GLU A 9 14.74 3.52 -25.43
N ALA A 10 15.54 3.12 -24.43
CA ALA A 10 16.99 3.35 -24.43
C ALA A 10 17.73 2.66 -25.60
N VAL A 11 17.16 1.60 -26.18
CA VAL A 11 17.69 0.91 -27.36
C VAL A 11 16.93 1.24 -28.64
N GLY A 12 16.08 2.28 -28.63
CA GLY A 12 15.34 2.75 -29.79
C GLY A 12 14.12 1.91 -30.17
N ILE A 13 13.71 0.96 -29.31
CA ILE A 13 12.50 0.16 -29.52
C ILE A 13 11.32 0.92 -28.94
N LYS A 14 10.34 1.25 -29.80
CA LYS A 14 9.10 1.88 -29.35
C LYS A 14 8.29 0.90 -28.50
N ALA A 15 7.88 1.36 -27.32
CA ALA A 15 7.08 0.59 -26.38
C ALA A 15 5.88 1.41 -25.89
N ILE A 16 4.85 0.73 -25.41
CA ILE A 16 3.68 1.36 -24.78
C ILE A 16 3.53 0.77 -23.38
N GLY A 17 3.58 1.63 -22.36
CA GLY A 17 3.41 1.25 -20.97
C GLY A 17 3.94 2.31 -20.02
N PRO A 18 3.80 2.11 -18.71
CA PRO A 18 4.35 3.03 -17.72
C PRO A 18 5.88 2.95 -17.69
N THR A 19 6.53 4.09 -17.58
CA THR A 19 7.95 4.16 -17.20
C THR A 19 8.15 3.64 -15.78
N LYS A 20 9.40 3.34 -15.40
CA LYS A 20 9.77 2.90 -14.06
C LYS A 20 9.22 3.84 -12.99
N GLN A 21 9.30 5.15 -13.23
CA GLN A 21 8.77 6.17 -12.34
C GLN A 21 7.23 6.09 -12.25
N MET A 22 6.54 6.02 -13.38
CA MET A 22 5.08 5.95 -13.41
C MET A 22 4.53 4.67 -12.78
N THR A 23 5.32 3.59 -12.73
CA THR A 23 4.90 2.32 -12.14
C THR A 23 4.66 2.42 -10.63
N GLN A 24 5.16 3.46 -9.95
CA GLN A 24 4.91 3.70 -8.52
C GLN A 24 3.42 3.79 -8.19
N LEU A 25 2.60 4.28 -9.11
CA LEU A 25 1.15 4.39 -8.94
C LEU A 25 0.47 3.03 -8.69
N GLU A 26 0.98 1.97 -9.31
CA GLU A 26 0.47 0.61 -9.13
C GLU A 26 1.27 -0.17 -8.07
N ALA A 27 2.58 0.03 -8.04
CA ALA A 27 3.49 -0.74 -7.20
C ALA A 27 3.44 -0.35 -5.73
N SER A 28 3.13 0.92 -5.40
CA SER A 28 3.03 1.40 -4.02
C SER A 28 1.64 1.94 -3.72
N LYS A 29 0.98 1.29 -2.77
CA LYS A 29 -0.32 1.69 -2.22
C LYS A 29 -0.21 2.98 -1.44
N SER A 30 0.87 3.16 -0.69
CA SER A 30 1.11 4.40 0.06
C SER A 30 1.32 5.58 -0.88
N PHE A 31 2.10 5.42 -1.95
CA PHE A 31 2.26 6.43 -3.00
C PHE A 31 0.92 6.77 -3.65
N ALA A 32 0.14 5.77 -4.06
CA ALA A 32 -1.17 5.99 -4.68
C ALA A 32 -2.12 6.77 -3.75
N ARG A 33 -2.16 6.44 -2.45
CA ARG A 33 -2.99 7.15 -1.47
C ARG A 33 -2.54 8.59 -1.23
N ASN A 34 -1.23 8.80 -1.10
CA ASN A 34 -0.66 10.15 -0.97
C ASN A 34 -0.97 11.01 -2.20
N LEU A 35 -0.89 10.44 -3.39
CA LEU A 35 -1.24 11.15 -4.62
C LEU A 35 -2.73 11.51 -4.67
N MET A 36 -3.63 10.59 -4.30
CA MET A 36 -5.07 10.87 -4.20
C MET A 36 -5.36 11.99 -3.20
N ALA A 37 -4.75 11.95 -2.02
CA ALA A 37 -4.94 12.99 -1.00
C ALA A 37 -4.38 14.34 -1.45
N LYS A 38 -3.17 14.36 -2.03
CA LYS A 38 -2.52 15.58 -2.54
C LYS A 38 -3.35 16.30 -3.60
N HIS A 39 -4.04 15.54 -4.44
CA HIS A 39 -4.86 16.07 -5.54
C HIS A 39 -6.36 16.09 -5.22
N GLU A 40 -6.74 15.88 -3.95
CA GLU A 40 -8.14 15.94 -3.48
C GLU A 40 -9.09 15.06 -4.32
N ILE A 41 -8.60 13.90 -4.77
CA ILE A 41 -9.38 12.98 -5.60
C ILE A 41 -10.57 12.47 -4.77
N PRO A 42 -11.82 12.64 -5.24
CA PRO A 42 -13.00 12.16 -4.54
C PRO A 42 -12.91 10.67 -4.21
N GLY A 43 -13.37 10.28 -3.02
CA GLY A 43 -13.38 8.89 -2.58
C GLY A 43 -12.06 8.39 -1.96
N CYS A 44 -11.11 9.27 -1.66
CA CYS A 44 -9.95 8.92 -0.85
C CYS A 44 -10.37 8.61 0.61
N PRO A 45 -10.25 7.36 1.10
CA PRO A 45 -10.62 7.03 2.47
C PRO A 45 -9.62 7.64 3.46
N LYS A 46 -10.02 7.80 4.73
CA LYS A 46 -9.06 8.08 5.81
C LYS A 46 -8.02 6.95 5.84
N PHE A 47 -6.75 7.30 5.71
CA PHE A 47 -5.65 6.34 5.69
C PHE A 47 -4.43 6.90 6.44
N ARG A 48 -3.54 6.00 6.82
CA ARG A 48 -2.21 6.31 7.34
C ARG A 48 -1.29 5.16 6.92
N SER A 49 -0.05 5.47 6.54
CA SER A 49 0.97 4.46 6.30
C SER A 49 1.87 4.35 7.52
N PHE A 50 2.26 3.12 7.86
CA PHE A 50 3.06 2.82 9.04
C PHE A 50 4.36 2.13 8.65
N SER A 51 5.46 2.56 9.27
CA SER A 51 6.78 1.91 9.20
C SER A 51 7.19 1.25 10.53
N SER A 52 6.36 1.42 11.58
CA SER A 52 6.43 0.72 12.85
C SER A 52 5.00 0.50 13.37
N ILE A 53 4.84 -0.32 14.41
CA ILE A 53 3.52 -0.56 15.04
C ILE A 53 3.02 0.67 15.82
N ASP A 54 3.91 1.62 16.11
CA ASP A 54 3.62 2.76 16.97
C ASP A 54 2.46 3.61 16.41
N GLY A 55 1.45 3.82 17.25
CA GLY A 55 0.25 4.59 16.90
C GLY A 55 -0.69 3.91 15.90
N MET A 56 -0.45 2.67 15.50
CA MET A 56 -1.34 1.91 14.63
C MET A 56 -2.64 1.53 15.33
N GLU A 57 -2.56 1.06 16.57
CA GLU A 57 -3.72 0.71 17.39
C GLU A 57 -4.70 1.88 17.53
N ASP A 58 -4.21 3.04 17.99
CA ASP A 58 -5.02 4.25 18.12
C ASP A 58 -5.69 4.66 16.80
N PHE A 59 -4.97 4.52 15.70
CA PHE A 59 -5.52 4.83 14.38
C PHE A 59 -6.64 3.86 14.00
N LEU A 60 -6.45 2.55 14.18
CA LEU A 60 -7.45 1.53 13.89
C LEU A 60 -8.71 1.72 14.76
N LEU A 61 -8.54 2.03 16.05
CA LEU A 61 -9.65 2.34 16.96
C LEU A 61 -10.40 3.60 16.50
N SER A 62 -9.70 4.60 15.95
CA SER A 62 -10.33 5.81 15.39
C SER A 62 -11.18 5.57 14.13
N LEU A 63 -11.15 4.36 13.56
CA LEU A 63 -11.95 3.95 12.40
C LEU A 63 -13.20 3.16 12.80
N ASN A 64 -13.57 3.15 14.08
CA ASN A 64 -14.78 2.48 14.59
C ASN A 64 -14.85 0.96 14.29
N GLY A 65 -13.70 0.29 14.16
CA GLY A 65 -13.62 -1.15 13.92
C GLY A 65 -13.78 -1.60 12.46
N ASP A 66 -13.99 -0.66 11.53
CA ASP A 66 -14.06 -0.95 10.09
C ASP A 66 -12.80 -0.47 9.39
N TYR A 67 -11.89 -1.40 9.11
CA TYR A 67 -10.58 -1.09 8.55
C TYR A 67 -10.07 -2.16 7.61
N VAL A 68 -9.07 -1.79 6.82
CA VAL A 68 -8.35 -2.70 5.93
C VAL A 68 -6.86 -2.48 6.14
N VAL A 69 -6.13 -3.53 6.48
CA VAL A 69 -4.66 -3.50 6.58
C VAL A 69 -4.09 -3.94 5.24
N LYS A 70 -3.18 -3.13 4.67
CA LYS A 70 -2.62 -3.38 3.34
C LYS A 70 -1.11 -3.25 3.35
N ALA A 71 -0.40 -4.38 3.27
CA ALA A 71 1.05 -4.35 3.06
C ALA A 71 1.40 -3.63 1.76
N ASP A 72 2.34 -2.68 1.83
CA ASP A 72 2.77 -1.92 0.68
C ASP A 72 3.60 -2.80 -0.28
N GLY A 73 3.59 -2.47 -1.57
CA GLY A 73 4.25 -3.27 -2.60
C GLY A 73 3.34 -4.26 -3.34
N LEU A 74 3.94 -4.96 -4.30
CA LEU A 74 3.31 -5.97 -5.14
C LEU A 74 3.24 -7.33 -4.43
N MET A 75 2.21 -7.50 -3.61
CA MET A 75 2.02 -8.69 -2.77
C MET A 75 1.25 -9.83 -3.46
N ARG A 76 1.20 -9.86 -4.79
CA ARG A 76 0.47 -10.86 -5.61
C ARG A 76 -0.93 -11.18 -5.05
N SER A 77 -1.68 -10.14 -4.70
CA SER A 77 -3.03 -10.21 -4.13
C SER A 77 -3.16 -10.82 -2.72
N LYS A 78 -2.05 -11.07 -2.00
CA LYS A 78 -2.05 -11.60 -0.62
C LYS A 78 -1.82 -10.55 0.47
N GLY A 79 -1.57 -9.30 0.07
CA GLY A 79 -1.20 -8.21 0.99
C GLY A 79 -2.38 -7.36 1.47
N VAL A 80 -3.61 -7.86 1.44
CA VAL A 80 -4.81 -7.12 1.85
C VAL A 80 -5.62 -7.98 2.81
N LYS A 81 -5.99 -7.41 3.96
CA LYS A 81 -6.78 -8.07 5.01
C LYS A 81 -7.86 -7.12 5.52
N LEU A 82 -9.11 -7.59 5.56
CA LEU A 82 -10.26 -6.83 6.03
C LEU A 82 -10.56 -7.17 7.49
N SER A 83 -10.96 -6.18 8.29
CA SER A 83 -11.50 -6.43 9.63
C SER A 83 -12.75 -7.32 9.56
N ARG A 84 -12.98 -8.11 10.60
CA ARG A 84 -14.09 -9.08 10.78
C ARG A 84 -14.03 -10.32 9.87
N GLU A 85 -13.60 -10.18 8.62
CA GLU A 85 -13.52 -11.30 7.67
C GLU A 85 -12.17 -12.03 7.77
N HIS A 86 -11.07 -11.28 7.80
CA HIS A 86 -9.72 -11.83 7.80
C HIS A 86 -8.95 -11.57 9.09
N LEU A 87 -9.37 -10.56 9.85
CA LEU A 87 -8.77 -10.12 11.11
C LEU A 87 -9.89 -10.01 12.13
N ALA A 88 -9.87 -10.87 13.15
CA ALA A 88 -10.90 -10.94 14.17
C ALA A 88 -10.94 -9.68 15.04
N ASP A 89 -9.76 -9.13 15.38
CA ASP A 89 -9.60 -8.01 16.28
C ASP A 89 -8.36 -7.15 15.94
N VAL A 90 -8.20 -6.05 16.70
CA VAL A 90 -7.04 -5.14 16.53
C VAL A 90 -5.71 -5.85 16.83
N PRO A 91 -5.56 -6.66 17.89
CA PRO A 91 -4.35 -7.46 18.10
C PRO A 91 -3.94 -8.32 16.90
N GLU A 92 -4.87 -9.02 16.23
CA GLU A 92 -4.56 -9.77 15.00
C GLU A 92 -4.11 -8.86 13.86
N ALA A 93 -4.72 -7.68 13.73
CA ALA A 93 -4.31 -6.67 12.75
C ALA A 93 -2.88 -6.19 13.00
N LEU A 94 -2.51 -5.93 14.25
CA LEU A 94 -1.16 -5.54 14.66
C LEU A 94 -0.17 -6.68 14.42
N ALA A 95 -0.54 -7.92 14.73
CA ALA A 95 0.31 -9.09 14.48
C ALA A 95 0.58 -9.26 12.97
N TYR A 96 -0.47 -9.16 12.14
CA TYR A 96 -0.33 -9.20 10.68
C TYR A 96 0.58 -8.08 10.17
N ALA A 97 0.37 -6.84 10.64
CA ALA A 97 1.21 -5.70 10.31
C ALA A 97 2.68 -5.92 10.71
N ALA A 98 2.93 -6.42 11.92
CA ALA A 98 4.26 -6.68 12.43
C ALA A 98 5.05 -7.65 11.54
N THR A 99 4.40 -8.67 10.94
CA THR A 99 5.08 -9.58 10.00
C THR A 99 5.62 -8.86 8.76
N HIS A 100 4.91 -7.85 8.26
CA HIS A 100 5.33 -7.08 7.09
C HIS A 100 6.38 -6.02 7.46
N LEU A 101 6.19 -5.36 8.59
CA LEU A 101 7.15 -4.38 9.13
C LEU A 101 8.51 -5.03 9.42
N ALA A 102 8.53 -6.25 9.97
CA ALA A 102 9.77 -7.01 10.21
C ALA A 102 10.53 -7.35 8.92
N ASN A 103 9.83 -7.42 7.78
CA ASN A 103 10.43 -7.60 6.46
C ASN A 103 10.86 -6.27 5.80
N GLY A 104 10.84 -5.16 6.55
CA GLY A 104 11.19 -3.82 6.06
C GLY A 104 10.14 -3.20 5.14
N GLN A 105 8.92 -3.74 5.12
CA GLN A 105 7.80 -3.21 4.33
C GLN A 105 6.99 -2.23 5.17
N SER A 106 6.39 -1.23 4.55
CA SER A 106 5.33 -0.44 5.18
C SER A 106 3.98 -1.14 5.05
N VAL A 107 3.03 -0.75 5.90
CA VAL A 107 1.63 -1.19 5.88
C VAL A 107 0.68 0.00 5.88
#